data_AF-A0A0F2JGF6-F1
#
_entry.id   AF-A0A0F2JGF6-F1
#
_cell.length_a   1.000
_cell.length_b   1.000
_cell.length_c   1.000
_cell.angle_alpha   90.00
_cell.angle_beta   90.00
_cell.angle_gamma   90.00
#
_symmetry.space_group_name_H-M   'P 1'
#
loop_
_entity.id
_entity.type
_entity.pdbx_description
1 polymer ?
#
loop_
_entity_poly.entity_id
_entity_poly.type
_entity_poly.pdbx_seq_one_letter_code
_entity_poly.pdbx_strand_id
1 'polypeptide(L)'
;MRYALIKNGKIENIIEAEGYRDSQIIAQSGGFDDAIDVSLYEVGIGDSYVNLQFYKPDGTLAQRGKAPEEEIAEMKQALADTNAMLLEFMEVTLV
;
A
#
# COMPACT_ATOMS: atom_id res chain seq x y z
N MET A 1 -0.73 -0.75 6.72
CA MET A 1 -0.91 -0.61 5.25
C MET A 1 -2.01 0.41 5.05
N ARG A 2 -1.85 1.28 4.05
CA ARG A 2 -2.72 2.44 3.90
C ARG A 2 -3.88 2.10 2.97
N TYR A 3 -5.11 2.29 3.43
CA TYR A 3 -6.32 2.01 2.66
C TYR A 3 -7.17 3.26 2.49
N ALA A 4 -7.68 3.50 1.28
CA ALA A 4 -8.67 4.52 0.99
C ALA A 4 -10.07 3.94 1.14
N LEU A 5 -10.90 4.58 1.97
CA LEU A 5 -12.32 4.26 2.12
C LEU A 5 -13.12 5.00 1.07
N ILE A 6 -13.82 4.25 0.22
CA ILE A 6 -14.52 4.77 -0.96
C ILE A 6 -16.01 4.90 -0.66
N LYS A 7 -16.60 6.03 -1.03
CA LYS A 7 -18.06 6.21 -1.03
C LYS A 7 -18.48 6.96 -2.28
N ASN A 8 -19.46 6.43 -3.00
CA ASN A 8 -19.95 6.97 -4.27
C ASN A 8 -18.81 7.28 -5.26
N GLY A 9 -17.81 6.39 -5.31
CA GLY A 9 -16.63 6.55 -6.18
C GLY A 9 -15.62 7.62 -5.75
N LYS A 10 -15.71 8.15 -4.52
CA LYS A 10 -14.73 9.11 -3.97
C LYS A 10 -14.05 8.58 -2.72
N ILE A 11 -12.80 8.98 -2.53
CA ILE A 11 -12.07 8.78 -1.28
C ILE A 11 -12.62 9.75 -0.24
N GLU A 12 -13.34 9.21 0.74
CA GLU A 12 -13.88 9.99 1.86
C GLU A 12 -12.95 9.96 3.07
N ASN A 13 -12.16 8.89 3.21
CA ASN A 13 -11.21 8.75 4.33
C ASN A 13 -10.02 7.86 3.93
N ILE A 14 -8.92 7.98 4.67
CA ILE A 14 -7.74 7.12 4.54
C ILE A 14 -7.39 6.58 5.92
N ILE A 15 -7.22 5.27 6.01
CA ILE A 15 -6.94 4.55 7.25
C ILE A 15 -5.67 3.72 7.14
N GLU A 16 -5.06 3.41 8.29
CA GLU A 16 -4.08 2.34 8.40
C GLU A 16 -4.78 1.07 8.91
N ALA A 17 -4.51 -0.06 8.29
CA ALA A 17 -4.95 -1.38 8.74
C ALA A 17 -3.83 -2.42 8.59
N GLU A 18 -3.92 -3.51 9.36
CA GLU A 18 -2.95 -4.60 9.30
C GLU A 18 -3.04 -5.39 7.98
N GLY A 19 -4.22 -5.39 7.34
CA GLY A 19 -4.39 -5.97 6.02
C GLY A 19 -5.78 -5.74 5.43
N TYR A 20 -6.00 -6.32 4.24
CA TYR A 20 -7.21 -6.10 3.44
C TYR A 20 -8.49 -6.52 4.16
N ARG A 21 -8.46 -7.61 4.93
CA ARG A 21 -9.64 -8.09 5.65
C ARG A 21 -10.14 -7.06 6.67
N ASP A 22 -9.23 -6.47 7.43
CA ASP A 22 -9.58 -5.54 8.50
C ASP A 22 -10.06 -4.21 7.92
N SER A 23 -9.42 -3.74 6.83
CA SER A 23 -9.87 -2.52 6.15
C SER A 23 -11.28 -2.66 5.59
N GLN A 24 -11.64 -3.84 5.06
CA GLN A 24 -13.00 -4.13 4.59
C GLN A 24 -14.03 -4.14 5.71
N ILE A 25 -13.69 -4.70 6.88
CA ILE A 25 -14.56 -4.68 8.06
C ILE A 25 -14.84 -3.22 8.49
N ILE A 26 -13.81 -2.38 8.50
CA ILE A 26 -13.94 -0.96 8.82
C ILE A 26 -14.81 -0.23 7.78
N ALA A 27 -14.60 -0.48 6.49
CA ALA A 27 -15.40 0.10 5.41
C ALA A 27 -16.89 -0.25 5.58
N GLN A 28 -17.20 -1.53 5.75
CA GLN A 28 -18.58 -2.00 5.90
C GLN A 28 -19.25 -1.43 7.15
N SER A 29 -18.53 -1.40 8.28
CA SER A 29 -19.05 -0.84 9.54
C SER A 29 -19.31 0.67 9.45
N GLY A 30 -18.52 1.39 8.66
CA GLY A 30 -18.68 2.82 8.39
C GLY A 30 -19.67 3.16 7.28
N GLY A 31 -20.26 2.17 6.61
CA GLY A 31 -21.14 2.38 5.46
C GLY A 31 -20.42 3.01 4.27
N PHE A 32 -19.17 2.60 4.03
CA PHE A 32 -18.41 2.84 2.81
C PHE A 32 -18.63 1.69 1.83
N ASP A 33 -18.41 1.97 0.54
CA ASP A 33 -18.60 0.99 -0.53
C ASP A 33 -17.43 0.00 -0.60
N ASP A 34 -16.21 0.49 -0.38
CA ASP A 34 -14.99 -0.33 -0.49
C ASP A 34 -13.81 0.27 0.32
N ALA A 35 -12.79 -0.55 0.57
CA ALA A 35 -11.47 -0.17 1.07
C ALA A 35 -10.38 -0.66 0.11
N ILE A 36 -9.68 0.27 -0.54
CA ILE A 36 -8.65 -0.04 -1.55
C ILE A 36 -7.26 0.26 -1.01
N ASP A 37 -6.31 -0.64 -1.23
CA ASP A 37 -4.91 -0.41 -0.87
C ASP A 37 -4.32 0.73 -1.72
N VAL A 38 -3.80 1.73 -1.03
CA VAL A 38 -3.21 2.95 -1.61
C VAL A 38 -1.81 3.21 -1.06
N SER A 39 -1.17 2.18 -0.52
CA SER A 39 0.20 2.26 0.02
C SER A 39 1.21 2.74 -1.02
N LEU A 40 0.92 2.47 -2.30
CA LEU A 40 1.78 2.82 -3.44
C LEU A 40 1.26 3.99 -4.26
N TYR A 41 0.12 4.58 -3.93
CA TYR A 41 -0.48 5.66 -4.71
C TYR A 41 -0.46 6.96 -3.92
N GLU A 42 -0.11 8.05 -4.60
CA GLU A 42 -0.25 9.39 -4.05
C GLU A 42 -1.71 9.82 -4.18
N VAL A 43 -2.53 9.47 -3.19
CA VAL A 43 -3.96 9.82 -3.15
C VAL A 43 -4.30 10.59 -1.88
N GLY A 44 -5.37 11.38 -1.97
CA GLY A 44 -5.92 12.15 -0.86
C GLY A 44 -7.45 12.05 -0.80
N ILE A 45 -8.01 12.58 0.29
CA ILE A 45 -9.46 12.73 0.43
C ILE A 45 -9.98 13.64 -0.69
N GLY A 46 -11.07 13.23 -1.33
CA GLY A 46 -11.69 13.92 -2.47
C GLY A 46 -11.24 13.40 -3.84
N ASP A 47 -10.16 12.62 -3.91
CA ASP A 47 -9.78 11.91 -5.13
C ASP A 47 -10.87 10.88 -5.50
N SER A 48 -11.03 10.59 -6.78
CA SER A 48 -12.04 9.67 -7.29
C SER A 48 -11.45 8.30 -7.61
N TYR A 49 -12.19 7.23 -7.33
CA TYR A 49 -11.86 5.87 -7.71
C TYR A 49 -12.86 5.36 -8.74
N VAL A 50 -12.40 5.19 -9.98
CA VAL A 50 -13.24 4.82 -11.12
C VAL A 50 -12.47 3.83 -12.00
N ASN A 51 -13.10 2.73 -12.39
CA ASN A 51 -12.50 1.71 -13.26
C ASN A 51 -11.11 1.23 -12.80
N LEU A 52 -10.96 0.97 -11.49
CA LEU A 52 -9.69 0.55 -10.86
C LEU A 52 -8.57 1.59 -10.93
N GLN A 53 -8.87 2.85 -11.25
CA GLN A 53 -7.92 3.94 -11.32
C GLN A 53 -8.30 5.07 -10.36
N PHE A 54 -7.28 5.76 -9.86
CA PHE A 54 -7.43 6.92 -9.00
C PHE A 54 -7.24 8.21 -9.81
N TYR A 55 -8.13 9.16 -9.61
CA TYR A 55 -8.10 10.46 -10.26
C TYR A 55 -8.08 11.58 -9.23
N LYS A 56 -7.22 12.57 -9.46
CA LYS A 56 -7.20 13.82 -8.74
C LYS A 56 -8.43 14.67 -9.05
N PRO A 57 -8.76 15.69 -8.24
CA PRO A 57 -9.91 16.54 -8.47
C PRO A 57 -9.83 17.33 -9.78
N ASP A 58 -8.63 17.53 -10.31
CA ASP A 58 -8.38 18.16 -11.62
C ASP A 58 -8.52 17.20 -12.81
N GLY A 59 -8.86 15.92 -12.55
CA GLY A 59 -9.03 14.88 -13.56
C GLY A 59 -7.74 14.17 -13.98
N THR A 60 -6.58 14.53 -13.42
CA THR A 60 -5.33 13.81 -13.68
C THR A 60 -5.29 12.46 -12.96
N LEU A 61 -4.56 11.49 -13.52
CA LEU A 61 -4.36 10.20 -12.86
C LEU A 61 -3.43 10.34 -11.67
N ALA A 62 -3.81 9.75 -10.54
CA ALA A 62 -2.94 9.70 -9.37
C ALA A 62 -1.69 8.89 -9.70
N GLN A 63 -0.53 9.45 -9.35
CA GLN A 63 0.74 8.79 -9.62
C GLN A 63 1.02 7.73 -8.56
N ARG A 64 1.79 6.72 -8.97
CA ARG A 64 2.37 5.76 -8.05
C ARG A 64 3.52 6.46 -7.32
N GLY A 65 3.49 6.47 -5.99
CA GLY A 65 4.46 7.18 -5.14
C GLY A 65 5.84 6.53 -5.07
N LYS A 66 6.00 5.30 -5.58
CA LYS A 66 7.31 4.66 -5.79
C LYS A 66 7.40 4.08 -7.19
N ALA A 67 8.54 4.34 -7.84
CA ALA A 67 8.87 3.72 -9.11
C ALA A 67 9.08 2.20 -8.89
N PRO A 68 8.64 1.32 -9.80
CA PRO A 68 8.88 -0.12 -9.69
C PRO A 68 10.36 -0.48 -9.47
N GLU A 69 11.28 0.30 -10.03
CA GLU A 69 12.72 0.11 -9.91
C GLU A 69 13.21 0.29 -8.47
N GLU A 70 12.61 1.22 -7.71
CA GLU A 70 12.95 1.48 -6.31
C GLU A 70 12.52 0.30 -5.42
N GLU A 71 11.34 -0.26 -5.65
CA GLU A 71 10.88 -1.46 -4.93
C GLU A 71 11.76 -2.67 -5.22
N ILE A 72 12.19 -2.85 -6.47
CA ILE A 72 13.11 -3.93 -6.85
C ILE A 72 14.46 -3.74 -6.16
N ALA A 73 14.96 -2.51 -6.05
CA ALA A 73 16.20 -2.21 -5.35
C ALA A 73 16.09 -2.51 -3.85
N GLU A 74 14.99 -2.11 -3.20
CA GLU A 74 14.70 -2.41 -1.79
C GLU A 74 14.62 -3.93 -1.55
N MET A 75 13.93 -4.68 -2.41
CA MET A 75 13.85 -6.14 -2.33
C MET A 75 15.22 -6.81 -2.47
N LYS A 76 16.05 -6.34 -3.41
CA LYS A 76 17.42 -6.85 -3.59
C LYS A 76 18.28 -6.58 -2.37
N GLN A 77 18.15 -5.40 -1.76
CA GLN A 77 18.88 -5.06 -0.54
C GLN A 77 18.42 -5.95 0.62
N ALA A 78 17.11 -6.10 0.84
CA ALA A 78 16.58 -6.97 1.88
C ALA A 78 17.02 -8.44 1.71
N LEU A 79 17.11 -8.92 0.46
CA LEU A 79 17.64 -10.25 0.17
C LEU A 79 19.14 -10.35 0.48
N ALA A 80 19.92 -9.32 0.16
CA ALA A 80 21.34 -9.26 0.49
C ALA A 80 21.56 -9.26 2.01
N ASP A 81 20.79 -8.46 2.74
CA ASP A 81 20.86 -8.36 4.21
C ASP A 81 20.47 -9.70 4.87
N THR A 82 19.42 -10.35 4.37
CA THR A 82 18.99 -11.68 4.83
C THR A 82 20.09 -12.72 4.60
N ASN A 83 20.71 -12.72 3.42
CA ASN A 83 21.80 -13.63 3.10
C ASN A 83 23.03 -13.40 3.98
N ALA A 84 23.37 -12.14 4.28
CA ALA A 84 24.48 -11.81 5.17
C ALA A 84 24.23 -12.31 6.60
N MET A 85 23.02 -12.13 7.12
CA MET A 85 22.63 -12.63 8.44
C MET A 85 22.70 -14.17 8.53
N LEU A 86 22.30 -14.87 7.47
CA LEU A 86 22.39 -16.34 7.40
C LEU A 86 23.86 -16.82 7.41
N LEU A 87 24.74 -16.13 6.67
CA LEU A 87 26.18 -16.41 6.66
C LEU A 87 26.80 -16.23 8.05
N GLU A 88 26.53 -15.10 8.71
CA GLU A 88 26.99 -14.85 10.09
C GLU A 88 26.48 -15.93 11.08
N PHE A 89 25.22 -16.33 10.96
CA PHE A 89 24.66 -17.39 11.80
C PHE A 89 25.36 -18.73 11.58
N MET A 90 25.66 -19.09 10.32
CA MET A 90 26.38 -20.33 10.00
C MET A 90 27.81 -20.32 10.53
N GLU A 91 28.51 -19.19 10.51
CA GLU A 91 29.87 -19.05 11.05
C GLU A 91 29.91 -19.20 12.58
N VAL A 92 28.90 -18.69 13.29
CA VAL A 92 28.80 -18.81 14.77
C VAL A 92 28.45 -20.23 15.22
N THR A 93 27.74 -21.02 14.41
CA THR A 93 27.28 -22.38 14.80
C THR A 93 28.35 -23.46 14.56
N LEU A 94 29.46 -23.14 13.90
CA LEU A 94 30.56 -24.08 13.57
C LEU A 94 31.77 -23.96 14.51
N VAL A 95 31.67 -23.18 15.60
CA VAL A 95 32.67 -23.03 16.68
C VAL A 95 32.16 -23.71 17.95
#